data_AF-A0A7X6JCZ8-F1
#
_entry.id   AF-A0A7X6JCZ8-F1
#
_cell.length_a   1.000
_cell.length_b   1.000
_cell.length_c   1.000
_cell.angle_alpha   90.00
_cell.angle_beta   90.00
_cell.angle_gamma   90.00
#
_symmetry.space_group_name_H-M   'P 1'
#
loop_
_entity.id
_entity.type
_entity.pdbx_description
1 polymer ?
#
loop_
_entity_poly.entity_id
_entity_poly.type
_entity_poly.pdbx_seq_one_letter_code
_entity_poly.pdbx_strand_id
1 'polypeptide(L)'
;MNRATLAWAAFKNMLRAATRDPLWAFVALIALPFRIWQTLLVVLFILIVALFVIGFGGRFFLEQWGFGPGSVPFIALDLVTLLVLAAIAFRFITNPLIIHFGDMEGETHGSARFATNKKSPPHPRRYRPADRP
;
A
#
# COMPACT_ATOMS: atom_id res chain seq x y z
N MET A 1 -2.78 -19.16 -4.16
CA MET A 1 -1.74 -18.41 -4.91
C MET A 1 -0.80 -17.76 -3.90
N ASN A 2 0.51 -17.90 -4.09
CA ASN A 2 1.51 -17.50 -3.11
C ASN A 2 1.77 -15.98 -3.19
N ARG A 3 1.82 -15.27 -2.04
CA ARG A 3 1.94 -13.79 -1.99
C ARG A 3 3.18 -13.27 -2.72
N ALA A 4 4.26 -14.05 -2.72
CA ALA A 4 5.49 -13.75 -3.45
C ALA A 4 5.28 -13.65 -4.97
N THR A 5 4.40 -14.49 -5.54
CA THR A 5 4.15 -14.52 -6.99
C THR A 5 3.35 -13.30 -7.45
N LEU A 6 2.42 -12.81 -6.61
CA LEU A 6 1.65 -11.59 -6.86
C LEU A 6 2.53 -10.33 -6.77
N ALA A 7 3.42 -10.26 -5.76
CA ALA A 7 4.40 -9.18 -5.64
C ALA A 7 5.33 -9.10 -6.85
N TRP A 8 5.74 -10.26 -7.40
CA TRP A 8 6.59 -10.33 -8.59
C TRP A 8 5.90 -9.88 -9.87
N ALA A 9 4.60 -10.20 -10.02
CA ALA A 9 3.79 -9.73 -11.15
C ALA A 9 3.59 -8.20 -11.09
N ALA A 10 3.25 -7.67 -9.90
CA ALA A 10 3.14 -6.24 -9.63
C ALA A 10 4.44 -5.47 -9.95
N PHE A 11 5.58 -6.01 -9.52
CA PHE A 11 6.90 -5.41 -9.77
C PHE A 11 7.23 -5.35 -11.27
N LYS A 12 6.96 -6.42 -12.03
CA LYS A 12 7.19 -6.44 -13.49
C LYS A 12 6.28 -5.46 -14.24
N ASN A 13 5.04 -5.30 -13.80
CA ASN A 13 4.13 -4.32 -14.38
C ASN A 13 4.58 -2.88 -14.10
N MET A 14 5.10 -2.59 -12.90
CA MET A 14 5.69 -1.29 -12.56
C MET A 14 6.91 -0.97 -13.44
N LEU A 15 7.81 -1.94 -13.65
CA LEU A 15 8.99 -1.79 -14.52
C LEU A 15 8.60 -1.46 -15.96
N ARG A 16 7.53 -2.07 -16.47
CA ARG A 16 7.02 -1.83 -17.82
C ARG A 16 6.35 -0.45 -17.97
N ALA A 17 5.68 0.02 -16.92
CA ALA A 17 5.14 1.38 -16.88
C ALA A 17 6.25 2.44 -16.82
N ALA A 18 7.30 2.20 -16.03
CA ALA A 18 8.45 3.09 -15.91
C ALA A 18 9.23 3.25 -17.24
N THR A 19 9.26 2.22 -18.08
CA THR A 19 9.87 2.32 -19.42
C THR A 19 9.05 3.13 -20.43
N ARG A 20 7.76 3.37 -20.17
CA ARG A 20 6.86 4.04 -21.12
C ARG A 20 6.83 5.57 -20.92
N ASP A 21 7.02 6.05 -19.69
CA ASP A 21 7.05 7.49 -19.34
C ASP A 21 8.21 7.84 -18.39
N PRO A 22 9.45 7.97 -18.90
CA PRO A 22 10.64 8.17 -18.08
C PRO A 22 10.68 9.52 -17.34
N LEU A 23 10.11 10.58 -17.93
CA LEU A 23 10.01 11.90 -17.30
C LEU A 23 9.06 11.90 -16.10
N TRP A 24 7.94 11.19 -16.20
CA TRP A 24 6.98 11.04 -15.10
C TRP A 24 7.58 10.22 -13.95
N ALA A 25 8.34 9.17 -14.26
CA ALA A 25 9.07 8.38 -13.26
C ALA A 25 10.11 9.23 -12.50
N PHE A 26 10.81 10.15 -13.18
CA PHE A 26 11.78 11.05 -12.56
C PHE A 26 11.12 12.05 -11.60
N VAL A 27 10.02 12.68 -12.03
CA VAL A 27 9.24 13.59 -11.18
C VAL A 27 8.63 12.84 -10.00
N ALA A 28 8.12 11.63 -10.22
CA ALA A 28 7.61 10.77 -9.16
C ALA A 28 8.70 10.38 -8.16
N LEU A 29 9.94 10.12 -8.60
CA LEU A 29 11.08 9.83 -7.74
C LEU A 29 11.46 11.04 -6.86
N ILE A 30 11.41 12.26 -7.42
CA ILE A 30 11.67 13.51 -6.70
C ILE A 30 10.52 13.86 -5.74
N ALA A 31 9.28 13.60 -6.12
CA ALA A 31 8.10 13.82 -5.30
C ALA A 31 7.89 12.71 -4.23
N LEU A 32 8.53 11.55 -4.40
CA LEU A 32 8.50 10.40 -3.51
C LEU A 32 8.81 10.77 -2.04
N PRO A 33 9.94 11.45 -1.74
CA PRO A 33 10.24 11.87 -0.36
C PRO A 33 9.17 12.81 0.22
N PHE A 34 8.57 13.69 -0.58
CA PHE A 34 7.52 14.61 -0.13
C PHE A 34 6.16 13.94 0.07
N ARG A 35 5.91 12.78 -0.55
CA ARG A 35 4.64 12.07 -0.43
C ARG A 35 4.62 11.04 0.69
N ILE A 36 5.77 10.42 0.99
CA ILE A 36 5.82 9.25 1.91
C ILE A 36 6.39 9.61 3.29
N TRP A 37 6.81 10.86 3.52
CA TRP A 37 7.45 11.27 4.78
C TRP A 37 6.61 10.95 6.03
N GLN A 38 5.29 11.20 6.01
CA GLN A 38 4.41 10.89 7.15
C GLN A 38 4.40 9.39 7.45
N THR A 39 4.30 8.57 6.41
CA THR A 39 4.28 7.12 6.56
C THR A 39 5.63 6.59 7.04
N LEU A 40 6.74 7.15 6.53
CA LEU A 40 8.09 6.84 6.99
C LEU A 40 8.28 7.19 8.47
N LEU A 41 7.78 8.34 8.92
CA LEU A 41 7.86 8.74 10.33
C LEU A 41 7.05 7.81 11.24
N VAL A 42 5.84 7.41 10.83
CA VAL A 42 5.02 6.47 11.60
C VAL A 42 5.70 5.09 11.70
N VAL A 43 6.27 4.60 10.60
CA VAL A 43 6.98 3.31 10.60
C VAL A 43 8.24 3.40 11.44
N LEU A 44 9.02 4.46 11.28
CA LEU A 44 10.22 4.68 12.07
C LEU A 44 9.87 4.73 13.57
N PHE A 45 8.80 5.43 13.94
CA PHE A 45 8.30 5.48 15.30
C PHE A 45 7.92 4.08 15.81
N ILE A 46 7.17 3.30 15.04
CA ILE A 46 6.81 1.92 15.41
C ILE A 46 8.06 1.04 15.59
N LEU A 47 9.05 1.17 14.69
CA LEU A 47 10.30 0.41 14.79
C LEU A 47 11.10 0.81 16.03
N ILE A 48 11.17 2.10 16.35
CA ILE A 48 11.81 2.61 17.57
C ILE A 48 11.10 2.06 18.81
N VAL A 49 9.77 2.13 18.86
CA VAL A 49 8.98 1.59 19.98
C VAL A 49 9.20 0.08 20.11
N ALA A 50 9.19 -0.67 19.01
CA ALA A 50 9.43 -2.11 19.03
C ALA A 50 10.85 -2.45 19.53
N LEU A 51 11.87 -1.73 19.06
CA LEU A 51 13.24 -1.85 19.55
C LEU A 51 13.35 -1.53 21.05
N PHE A 52 12.66 -0.48 21.50
CA PHE A 52 12.73 -0.05 22.88
C PHE A 52 12.02 -1.04 23.82
N VAL A 53 10.82 -1.48 23.45
CA VAL A 53 10.02 -2.41 24.28
C VAL A 53 10.61 -3.81 24.27
N ILE A 54 10.95 -4.36 23.10
CA ILE A 54 11.39 -5.75 22.97
C ILE A 54 12.89 -5.86 23.23
N GLY A 55 13.69 -5.02 22.56
CA GLY A 55 15.14 -5.03 22.70
C GLY A 55 15.57 -4.51 24.07
N PHE A 56 15.32 -3.23 24.36
CA PHE A 56 15.73 -2.64 25.65
C PHE A 56 14.95 -3.22 26.84
N GLY A 57 13.63 -3.30 26.75
CA GLY A 57 12.79 -3.85 27.83
C GLY A 57 13.05 -5.34 28.09
N GLY A 58 13.21 -6.14 27.04
CA GLY A 58 13.54 -7.56 27.18
C GLY A 58 14.94 -7.77 27.75
N ARG A 59 15.95 -7.01 27.30
CA ARG A 59 17.32 -7.11 27.84
C ARG A 59 17.34 -6.70 29.30
N PHE A 60 16.69 -5.60 29.66
CA PHE A 60 16.58 -5.16 31.05
C PHE A 60 15.93 -6.23 31.93
N PHE A 61 14.87 -6.89 31.46
CA PHE A 61 14.23 -7.98 32.19
C PHE A 61 15.16 -9.19 32.37
N LEU A 62 15.92 -9.56 31.33
CA LEU A 62 16.89 -10.65 31.40
C LEU A 62 18.04 -10.34 32.37
N GLU A 63 18.54 -9.10 32.40
CA GLU A 63 19.56 -8.66 33.36
C GLU A 63 19.07 -8.78 34.81
N GLN A 64 17.82 -8.38 35.08
CA GLN A 64 17.22 -8.51 36.42
C GLN A 64 17.10 -9.97 36.88
N TRP A 65 16.98 -10.91 35.94
CA TRP A 65 16.93 -12.34 36.21
C TRP A 65 18.32 -12.98 36.32
N GLY A 66 19.38 -12.18 36.26
CA GLY A 66 20.78 -12.63 36.38
C GLY A 66 21.36 -13.21 35.10
N PHE A 67 20.68 -13.08 33.95
CA PHE A 67 21.25 -13.42 32.67
C PHE A 67 22.15 -12.28 32.19
N GLY A 68 23.39 -12.60 31.84
CA GLY A 68 24.34 -11.62 31.31
C GLY A 68 24.30 -11.50 29.78
N PRO A 69 24.84 -10.40 29.23
CA PRO A 69 25.07 -10.25 27.80
C PRO A 69 25.87 -11.43 27.24
N GLY A 70 25.43 -11.98 26.10
CA GLY A 70 26.06 -13.15 25.47
C GLY A 70 25.52 -14.51 25.93
N SER A 71 24.60 -14.53 26.90
CA SER A 71 23.88 -15.76 27.26
C SER A 71 22.85 -16.16 26.19
N VAL A 72 22.49 -17.45 26.15
CA VAL A 72 21.49 -17.98 25.19
C VAL A 72 20.17 -17.19 25.21
N PRO A 73 19.61 -16.78 26.38
CA PRO A 73 18.40 -15.96 26.42
C PRO A 73 18.55 -14.58 25.75
N PHE A 74 19.70 -13.95 25.87
CA PHE A 74 19.98 -12.66 25.20
C PHE A 74 20.01 -12.82 23.68
N ILE A 75 20.69 -13.86 23.20
CA ILE A 75 20.76 -14.15 21.76
C ILE A 75 19.37 -14.48 21.23
N ALA A 76 18.59 -15.28 21.95
CA ALA A 76 17.22 -15.61 21.57
C ALA A 76 16.34 -14.35 21.49
N LEU A 77 16.43 -13.45 22.48
CA LEU A 77 15.70 -12.19 22.47
C LEU A 77 16.11 -11.30 21.29
N ASP A 78 17.40 -11.20 20.99
CA ASP A 78 17.90 -10.40 19.87
C ASP A 78 17.40 -10.95 18.53
N LEU A 79 17.41 -12.28 18.36
CA LEU A 79 16.87 -12.94 17.16
C LEU A 79 15.36 -12.69 17.01
N VAL A 80 14.60 -12.80 18.11
CA VAL A 80 13.16 -12.49 18.11
C VAL A 80 12.92 -11.03 17.75
N THR A 81 13.70 -10.10 18.33
CA THR A 81 13.60 -8.67 18.02
C THR A 81 13.86 -8.42 16.54
N LEU A 82 14.92 -9.01 15.98
CA LEU A 82 15.23 -8.94 14.55
C LEU A 82 14.09 -9.47 13.69
N LEU A 83 13.52 -10.62 14.05
CA LEU A 83 12.40 -11.22 13.31
C LEU A 83 11.16 -10.31 13.33
N VAL A 84 10.85 -9.71 14.48
CA VAL A 84 9.73 -8.77 14.61
C VAL A 84 9.94 -7.53 13.76
N LEU A 85 11.13 -6.93 13.79
CA LEU A 85 11.45 -5.78 12.94
C LEU A 85 11.37 -6.13 11.46
N ALA A 86 11.91 -7.29 11.07
CA ALA A 86 11.83 -7.78 9.70
C ALA A 86 10.37 -8.00 9.26
N ALA A 87 9.52 -8.55 10.14
CA ALA A 87 8.10 -8.74 9.85
C ALA A 87 7.35 -7.39 9.71
N ILE A 88 7.64 -6.41 10.57
CA ILE A 88 7.08 -5.05 10.48
C ILE A 88 7.51 -4.38 9.17
N ALA A 89 8.81 -4.41 8.86
CA ALA A 89 9.35 -3.86 7.62
C ALA A 89 8.76 -4.55 6.39
N PHE A 90 8.67 -5.89 6.40
CA PHE A 90 8.05 -6.66 5.33
C PHE A 90 6.60 -6.26 5.13
N ARG A 91 5.80 -6.19 6.20
CA ARG A 91 4.39 -5.77 6.16
C ARG A 91 4.25 -4.35 5.63
N PHE A 92 5.16 -3.45 6.02
CA PHE A 92 5.16 -2.08 5.55
C PHE A 92 5.45 -1.97 4.05
N ILE A 93 6.31 -2.82 3.51
CA ILE A 93 6.63 -2.85 2.07
C ILE A 93 5.52 -3.57 1.28
N THR A 94 5.00 -4.69 1.78
CA THR A 94 4.01 -5.50 1.05
C THR A 94 2.60 -4.95 1.09
N ASN A 95 2.14 -4.33 2.18
CA ASN A 95 0.79 -3.75 2.24
C ASN A 95 0.50 -2.72 1.14
N PRO A 96 1.34 -1.68 0.90
CA PRO A 96 1.12 -0.74 -0.17
C PRO A 96 1.30 -1.40 -1.55
N LEU A 97 2.19 -2.38 -1.70
CA LEU A 97 2.34 -3.11 -2.95
C LEU A 97 1.07 -3.91 -3.31
N ILE A 98 0.43 -4.55 -2.32
CA ILE A 98 -0.85 -5.27 -2.50
C ILE A 98 -1.99 -4.28 -2.78
N ILE A 99 -2.05 -3.15 -2.07
CA ILE A 99 -3.14 -2.18 -2.24
C ILE A 99 -3.03 -1.40 -3.56
N HIS A 100 -1.82 -1.02 -4.00
CA HIS A 100 -1.63 -0.26 -5.24
C HIS A 100 -1.51 -1.12 -6.50
N PHE A 101 -1.05 -2.37 -6.39
CA PHE A 101 -0.80 -3.23 -7.57
C PHE A 101 -1.48 -4.59 -7.49
N GLY A 102 -2.16 -4.93 -6.39
CA GLY A 102 -2.93 -6.16 -6.27
C GLY A 102 -4.29 -6.11 -6.98
N ASP A 103 -4.79 -4.92 -7.30
CA ASP A 103 -6.04 -4.72 -8.05
C ASP A 103 -5.78 -4.08 -9.43
N MET A 104 -4.96 -4.74 -10.25
CA MET A 104 -4.90 -4.43 -11.68
C MET A 104 -5.71 -5.40 -12.55
N GLU A 105 -6.37 -6.40 -11.94
CA GLU A 105 -7.29 -7.32 -12.62
C GLU A 105 -8.78 -6.97 -12.41
N GLY A 106 -9.14 -6.07 -11.47
CA GLY A 106 -10.53 -5.65 -11.21
C GLY A 106 -11.02 -4.41 -11.94
N GLU A 107 -10.13 -3.65 -12.61
CA GLU A 107 -10.40 -2.40 -13.36
C GLU A 107 -11.19 -2.60 -14.69
N THR A 108 -12.02 -3.65 -14.79
CA THR A 108 -12.98 -3.80 -15.91
C THR A 108 -14.43 -4.01 -15.49
N HIS A 109 -14.77 -4.02 -14.19
CA HIS A 109 -16.12 -4.35 -13.73
C HIS A 109 -16.80 -3.25 -12.89
N GLY A 110 -16.67 -1.97 -13.27
CA GLY A 110 -17.35 -0.89 -12.53
C GLY A 110 -17.62 0.46 -13.21
N SER A 111 -17.10 0.73 -14.42
CA SER A 111 -17.33 2.02 -15.13
C SER A 111 -18.30 1.92 -16.32
N ALA A 112 -18.71 0.71 -16.71
CA ALA A 112 -19.60 0.46 -17.85
C ALA A 112 -21.11 0.61 -17.54
N ARG A 113 -21.51 1.60 -16.73
CA ARG A 113 -22.93 1.93 -16.52
C ARG A 113 -23.32 3.40 -16.66
N PHE A 114 -22.40 4.31 -17.00
CA PHE A 114 -22.75 5.73 -17.15
C PHE A 114 -22.23 6.37 -18.44
N ALA A 115 -22.34 5.65 -19.55
CA ALA A 115 -22.27 6.24 -20.88
C ALA A 115 -23.23 5.53 -21.85
N THR A 116 -24.53 5.43 -21.49
CA THR A 116 -25.54 5.24 -22.53
C THR A 116 -26.00 6.61 -23.01
N ASN A 117 -25.69 6.88 -24.27
CA ASN A 117 -26.16 8.03 -25.01
C ASN A 117 -27.69 8.08 -24.99
N LYS A 118 -28.28 9.16 -24.47
CA LYS A 118 -29.49 9.72 -25.07
C LYS A 118 -29.60 11.21 -24.81
N LYS A 119 -28.98 11.98 -25.72
CA LYS A 119 -29.54 13.27 -26.11
C LYS A 119 -30.95 12.99 -26.65
N SER A 120 -31.98 13.29 -25.87
CA SER A 120 -33.32 13.53 -26.39
C SER A 120 -33.61 15.02 -26.20
N PRO A 121 -33.86 15.78 -27.27
CA PRO A 121 -34.16 17.21 -27.17
C PRO A 121 -35.52 17.43 -26.47
N PRO A 122 -35.76 18.65 -25.94
CA PRO A 122 -37.01 18.98 -25.26
C PRO A 122 -38.17 18.88 -26.25
N HIS A 123 -39.24 18.18 -25.87
CA HIS A 123 -40.45 18.06 -26.67
C HIS A 123 -41.11 19.45 -26.83
N PRO A 124 -41.26 19.97 -28.05
CA PRO A 124 -41.85 21.29 -28.27
C PRO A 124 -43.38 21.21 -28.22
N ARG A 125 -44.01 22.10 -27.43
CA ARG A 125 -45.43 22.45 -27.58
C ARG A 125 -45.68 22.95 -29.01
N ARG A 126 -46.64 22.34 -29.72
CA ARG A 126 -47.33 22.96 -30.86
C ARG A 126 -48.84 22.79 -30.71
N TYR A 127 -49.53 23.92 -30.63
CA TYR A 127 -50.95 24.11 -30.90
C TYR A 127 -51.24 23.91 -32.41
N ARG A 128 -52.37 23.27 -32.79
CA ARG A 128 -53.48 23.78 -33.67
C ARG A 128 -54.50 22.67 -34.05
N PRO A 129 -55.70 22.98 -34.62
CA PRO A 129 -57.00 22.48 -34.14
C PRO A 129 -57.84 21.75 -35.24
N ALA A 130 -59.14 21.57 -34.97
CA ALA A 130 -60.28 21.39 -35.88
C ALA A 130 -60.93 20.00 -35.99
N ASP A 131 -62.15 19.93 -35.46
CA ASP A 131 -63.42 19.47 -36.06
C ASP A 131 -63.60 18.06 -36.66
N ARG A 132 -64.52 17.32 -36.00
CA ARG A 132 -65.62 16.44 -36.51
C ARG A 132 -65.24 15.18 -37.31
N PRO A 133 -66.13 14.16 -37.47
CA PRO A 133 -67.58 14.18 -37.76
C PRO A 133 -68.51 14.33 -36.56
#